data_AF-A0A8J2BQC2-F1
#
_entry.id   AF-A0A8J2BQC2-F1
#
_cell.length_a   1.000
_cell.length_b   1.000
_cell.length_c   1.000
_cell.angle_alpha   90.00
_cell.angle_beta   90.00
_cell.angle_gamma   90.00
#
_symmetry.space_group_name_H-M   'P 1'
#
loop_
_entity.id
_entity.type
_entity.pdbx_description
1 polymer ?
#
loop_
_entity_poly.entity_id
_entity_poly.type
_entity_poly.pdbx_seq_one_letter_code
_entity_poly.pdbx_strand_id
1 'polypeptide(L)' 'MSAVKAKPFPMSQHPSLKRAAKSLAAKRNVLKRFERIRLLKRQGRWKEGDRVFGLPKTLPLA' A
#
# COMPACT_ATOMS: atom_id res chain seq x y z
N MET A 1 -28.99 23.16 40.24
CA MET A 1 -28.22 23.59 39.05
C MET A 1 -26.75 23.47 39.41
N SER A 2 -25.84 22.83 38.70
CA SER A 2 -25.88 21.89 37.58
C SER A 2 -24.55 21.15 37.66
N ALA A 3 -24.56 19.82 37.59
CA ALA A 3 -23.34 19.02 37.58
C ALA A 3 -22.54 19.33 36.31
N VAL A 4 -21.30 19.79 36.45
CA VAL A 4 -20.39 19.99 35.32
C VAL A 4 -19.90 18.61 34.88
N LYS A 5 -20.51 18.09 33.83
CA LYS A 5 -20.21 16.78 33.25
C LYS A 5 -18.85 16.84 32.55
N ALA A 6 -17.84 16.16 33.09
CA ALA A 6 -16.53 16.03 32.46
C ALA A 6 -16.67 15.30 31.11
N LYS A 7 -16.18 15.91 30.03
CA LYS A 7 -16.12 15.29 28.70
C LYS A 7 -14.92 14.34 28.65
N PRO A 8 -15.06 13.06 28.27
CA PRO A 8 -13.90 12.20 28.09
C PRO A 8 -13.06 12.75 26.93
N PHE A 9 -11.78 13.04 27.18
CA PHE A 9 -10.82 13.38 26.13
C PHE A 9 -10.76 12.19 25.16
N PRO A 10 -11.08 12.35 23.86
CA PRO A 10 -10.88 11.27 22.92
C PRO A 10 -9.37 11.00 22.84
N MET A 11 -8.96 9.73 22.86
CA MET A 11 -7.58 9.29 22.63
C MET A 11 -6.95 10.14 21.51
N SER A 12 -6.07 11.08 21.88
CA SER A 12 -5.55 12.04 20.91
C SER A 12 -4.46 11.36 20.09
N GLN A 13 -4.63 11.30 18.78
CA GLN A 13 -3.58 10.84 17.88
C GLN A 13 -2.40 11.82 17.94
N HIS A 14 -1.20 11.34 18.28
CA HIS A 14 -0.01 12.18 18.38
C HIS A 14 0.28 12.89 17.04
N PRO A 15 0.66 14.19 17.03
CA PRO A 15 0.86 14.99 15.82
C PRO A 15 1.96 14.46 14.88
N SER A 16 2.86 13.59 15.36
CA SER A 16 3.82 12.88 14.50
C SER A 16 3.17 11.89 13.53
N LEU A 17 1.98 11.38 13.85
CA LEU A 17 1.23 10.49 12.96
C LEU A 17 0.53 11.34 11.90
N LYS A 18 1.24 11.57 10.80
CA LYS A 18 0.73 12.30 9.62
C LYS A 18 -0.59 11.66 9.17
N ARG A 19 -1.69 12.42 9.25
CA ARG A 19 -3.01 11.94 8.81
C ARG A 19 -2.97 11.53 7.34
N ALA A 20 -3.44 10.32 7.10
CA ALA A 20 -3.51 9.56 5.85
C ALA A 20 -4.13 10.28 4.63
N ALA A 21 -4.66 11.50 4.77
CA ALA A 21 -5.39 12.18 3.69
C ALA A 21 -4.53 12.48 2.44
N LYS A 22 -3.18 12.53 2.57
CA LYS A 22 -2.27 12.82 1.44
C LYS A 22 -1.15 11.79 1.23
N SER A 23 -0.85 10.92 2.20
CA SER A 23 0.22 9.92 2.10
C SER A 23 -0.26 8.48 1.89
N LEU A 24 -1.56 8.21 2.07
CA LEU A 24 -2.15 6.88 1.96
C LEU A 24 -2.91 6.65 0.66
N ALA A 25 -2.71 7.49 -0.37
CA ALA A 25 -3.09 7.19 -1.75
C ALA A 25 -2.16 6.10 -2.35
N ALA A 26 -2.21 4.93 -1.71
CA ALA A 26 -2.12 3.61 -2.31
C ALA A 26 -0.86 3.23 -3.13
N LYS A 27 0.36 3.48 -2.62
CA LYS A 27 1.50 2.65 -3.06
C LYS A 27 1.32 1.25 -2.49
N ARG A 28 0.56 0.39 -3.20
CA ARG A 28 0.33 -1.00 -2.81
C ARG A 28 1.63 -1.78 -3.04
N ASN A 29 2.21 -2.32 -1.97
CA ASN A 29 3.43 -3.13 -2.04
C ASN A 29 3.19 -4.49 -2.71
N VAL A 30 1.96 -5.02 -2.60
CA VAL A 30 1.59 -6.33 -3.14
C VAL A 30 0.92 -6.15 -4.49
N LEU A 31 1.65 -6.49 -5.54
CA LEU A 31 1.16 -6.55 -6.91
C LEU A 31 0.43 -7.87 -7.17
N LYS A 32 -0.67 -7.82 -7.92
CA LYS A 32 -1.32 -9.02 -8.45
C LYS A 32 -0.40 -9.70 -9.47
N ARG A 33 -0.58 -11.01 -9.66
CA ARG A 33 0.26 -11.83 -10.56
C ARG A 33 0.33 -11.26 -11.98
N PHE A 34 -0.79 -10.81 -12.54
CA PHE A 34 -0.82 -10.22 -13.89
C PHE A 34 -0.06 -8.89 -13.96
N GLU A 35 -0.03 -8.09 -12.89
CA GLU A 35 0.74 -6.86 -12.82
C GLU A 35 2.23 -7.16 -12.78
N ARG A 36 2.63 -8.21 -12.03
CA ARG A 36 4.00 -8.73 -12.04
C ARG A 36 4.40 -9.23 -13.42
N ILE A 37 3.54 -9.97 -14.13
CA ILE A 37 3.80 -10.42 -15.50
C ILE A 37 3.99 -9.24 -16.45
N ARG A 38 3.12 -8.23 -16.40
CA ARG A 38 3.27 -7.00 -17.22
C ARG A 38 4.58 -6.28 -16.92
N LEU A 39 4.98 -6.20 -15.65
CA LEU A 39 6.24 -5.58 -15.24
C LEU A 39 7.44 -6.39 -15.78
N LEU A 40 7.43 -7.71 -15.65
CA LEU A 40 8.49 -8.58 -16.17
C LEU A 40 8.56 -8.59 -17.70
N LYS A 41 7.42 -8.51 -18.40
CA LYS A 41 7.34 -8.36 -19.86
C LYS A 41 8.01 -7.06 -20.30
N ARG A 42 7.75 -5.94 -19.61
CA ARG A 42 8.44 -4.66 -19.85
C ARG A 42 9.94 -4.73 -19.58
N GLN A 43 10.38 -5.57 -18.65
CA GLN A 43 11.80 -5.81 -18.35
C GLN A 43 12.45 -6.85 -19.27
N GLY A 44 11.72 -7.45 -20.23
CA GLY A 44 12.22 -8.54 -21.08
C GLY A 44 12.53 -9.85 -20.34
N ARG A 45 12.11 -9.96 -19.07
CA ARG A 45 12.39 -11.13 -18.20
C ARG A 45 11.30 -12.21 -18.27
N TRP A 46 10.25 -11.96 -19.04
CA TRP A 46 9.12 -12.88 -19.23
C TRP A 46 8.56 -12.70 -20.64
N LYS A 47 8.35 -13.81 -21.36
CA LYS A 47 7.77 -13.85 -22.71
C LYS A 47 6.49 -14.67 -22.75
N GLU A 48 5.70 -14.50 -23.81
CA GLU A 48 4.50 -15.31 -24.03
C GLU A 48 4.87 -16.79 -24.18
N GLY A 49 4.15 -17.64 -23.45
CA GLY A 49 4.45 -19.08 -23.32
C GLY A 49 5.27 -19.44 -22.07
N ASP A 50 5.90 -18.47 -21.39
CA ASP A 50 6.56 -18.75 -20.11
C ASP A 50 5.55 -19.08 -19.00
N ARG A 51 6.03 -19.81 -17.99
CA ARG A 51 5.21 -20.17 -16.82
C ARG A 51 4.73 -18.92 -16.08
N VAL A 52 3.45 -18.94 -15.68
CA VAL A 52 2.82 -17.89 -14.86
C VAL A 52 3.06 -18.08 -13.36
N PHE A 53 3.63 -19.22 -12.96
CA PHE A 53 4.02 -19.57 -11.59
C PHE A 53 5.53 -19.49 -11.41
N GLY A 54 5.99 -19.28 -10.17
CA GLY A 54 7.43 -19.17 -9.89
C GLY A 54 8.09 -17.91 -10.47
N LEU A 55 7.32 -16.85 -10.69
CA LEU A 55 7.82 -15.62 -11.32
C LEU A 55 9.00 -15.03 -10.54
N PRO A 56 10.06 -14.56 -11.23
CA PRO A 56 11.20 -13.94 -10.59
C PRO A 56 10.79 -12.71 -9.78
N LYS A 57 11.63 -12.35 -8.79
CA LYS A 57 11.36 -11.20 -7.92
C LYS A 57 11.26 -9.93 -8.76
N THR A 58 10.16 -9.21 -8.57
CA THR A 58 9.91 -7.92 -9.19
C THR A 58 10.42 -6.83 -8.26
N LEU A 59 11.32 -5.98 -8.76
CA LEU A 59 11.65 -4.73 -8.11
C LEU A 59 10.59 -3.70 -8.51
N PRO A 60 9.96 -2.98 -7.56
CA PRO A 60 9.09 -1.88 -7.92
C PRO A 60 9.91 -0.83 -8.67
N LEU A 61 9.51 -0.51 -9.90
CA LEU A 61 9.99 0.72 -10.54
C LEU A 61 9.39 1.87 -9.72
N ALA A 62 10.26 2.73 -9.19
CA ALA A 62 9.90 3.80 -8.26
C ALA A 62 8.81 4.71 -8.82
#